data_AF-A0A953NNW2-F1
#
_entry.id   AF-A0A953NNW2-F1
#
_cell.length_a   1.000
_cell.length_b   1.000
_cell.length_c   1.000
_cell.angle_alpha   90.00
_cell.angle_beta   90.00
_cell.angle_gamma   90.00
#
_symmetry.space_group_name_H-M   'P 1'
#
loop_
_entity.id
_entity.type
_entity.pdbx_description
1 polymer ?
#
loop_
_entity_poly.entity_id
_entity_poly.type
_entity_poly.pdbx_seq_one_letter_code
_entity_poly.pdbx_strand_id
1 'polypeptide(L)'
;MACAQVSPAEVVNPQLRQLETAYLEKLKALNGSLSATSFPYPFVLSRYVGVDPGRQSGQDSRGIEFVRFRGRIVLKVTGNYNAALSAEDFTRNQRAARVFHDVFVPVLRLIGQEIPQDVACEGIGVEVGYHVRSKQKGYEYEGKEILVAVFDRAEAFRIAMAPDDAARQDVLNRSMVFVDGQDFGLSLGERDPLNPEALERSAPSRPAEPPVSVATASNAAAQLAAADPRLLPRDPSQPAAARAAAPGTTAASAPPAAVNPAPAPAPARAEPAPAAPAAPTPPPSREVVDQLQSKYQPKLDAFQKLGQAKFHFVEYAPPSFVVFQNRIALQLTLRNPTLFESATTSIYKRAAKDFDLFLGPQLRDLLDQTPDDALIQSLDVSVLTQFKSSAGRPSSEAIEFIFPLKALREFANAEITNQQLINQGVVLVNGVRIDLTLQLVE
;
A
#
# COMPACT_ATOMS: atom_id res chain seq x y z
N MET A 1 -32.82 3.12 6.62
CA MET A 1 -32.46 3.12 5.19
C MET A 1 -30.95 3.21 5.10
N ALA A 2 -30.28 2.19 4.56
CA ALA A 2 -28.83 2.24 4.36
C ALA A 2 -28.51 3.35 3.36
N CYS A 3 -27.56 4.23 3.68
CA CYS A 3 -27.11 5.25 2.72
C CYS A 3 -26.42 4.52 1.55
N ALA A 4 -26.94 4.69 0.34
CA ALA A 4 -26.49 3.98 -0.86
C ALA A 4 -25.09 4.42 -1.35
N GLN A 5 -24.57 5.58 -0.94
CA GLN A 5 -23.25 6.07 -1.37
C GLN A 5 -22.64 6.98 -0.29
N VAL A 6 -21.35 7.34 -0.41
CA VAL A 6 -20.62 8.13 0.62
C VAL A 6 -21.24 9.51 0.80
N SER A 7 -21.66 9.86 2.02
CA SER A 7 -22.30 11.16 2.26
C SER A 7 -21.31 12.29 1.96
N PRO A 8 -21.72 13.36 1.23
CA PRO A 8 -20.85 14.52 1.01
C PRO A 8 -20.32 15.15 2.31
N ALA A 9 -21.06 15.04 3.40
CA ALA A 9 -20.64 15.53 4.72
C ALA A 9 -19.37 14.83 5.25
N GLU A 10 -19.09 13.60 4.81
CA GLU A 10 -17.90 12.82 5.19
C GLU A 10 -16.68 13.15 4.31
N VAL A 11 -16.87 13.91 3.21
CA VAL A 11 -15.84 14.22 2.23
C VAL A 11 -15.11 15.50 2.64
N VAL A 12 -13.84 15.40 3.05
CA VAL A 12 -13.08 16.54 3.63
C VAL A 12 -12.64 17.58 2.59
N ASN A 13 -12.08 17.16 1.45
CA ASN A 13 -11.70 18.04 0.34
C ASN A 13 -12.95 18.72 -0.26
N PRO A 14 -12.92 20.05 -0.38
CA PRO A 14 -14.07 20.82 -0.81
C PRO A 14 -14.48 20.54 -2.26
N GLN A 15 -13.51 20.28 -3.15
CA GLN A 15 -13.79 20.00 -4.56
C GLN A 15 -14.45 18.62 -4.72
N LEU A 16 -13.95 17.60 -4.03
CA LEU A 16 -14.58 16.26 -4.04
C LEU A 16 -15.97 16.33 -3.38
N ARG A 17 -16.12 17.06 -2.27
CA ARG A 17 -17.43 17.26 -1.62
C ARG A 17 -18.44 17.91 -2.56
N GLN A 18 -18.00 18.89 -3.34
CA GLN A 18 -18.85 19.57 -4.31
C GLN A 18 -19.31 18.60 -5.41
N LEU A 19 -18.41 17.74 -5.90
CA LEU A 19 -18.75 16.70 -6.87
C LEU A 19 -19.72 15.67 -6.28
N GLU A 20 -19.45 15.16 -5.08
CA GLU A 20 -20.34 14.23 -4.38
C GLU A 20 -21.74 14.81 -4.21
N THR A 21 -21.82 16.10 -3.87
CA THR A 21 -23.08 16.81 -3.71
C THR A 21 -23.79 16.98 -5.06
N ALA A 22 -23.06 17.39 -6.10
CA ALA A 22 -23.61 17.67 -7.43
C ALA A 22 -24.15 16.41 -8.12
N TYR A 23 -23.51 15.26 -7.90
CA TYR A 23 -23.85 13.99 -8.54
C TYR A 23 -24.58 13.00 -7.60
N LEU A 24 -24.91 13.41 -6.37
CA LEU A 24 -25.46 12.55 -5.32
C LEU A 24 -26.60 11.62 -5.79
N GLU A 25 -27.60 12.16 -6.48
CA GLU A 25 -28.75 11.38 -6.95
C GLU A 25 -28.36 10.35 -8.00
N LYS A 26 -27.40 10.67 -8.88
CA LYS A 26 -26.88 9.73 -9.88
C LYS A 26 -26.02 8.63 -9.24
N LEU A 27 -25.25 8.96 -8.20
CA LEU A 27 -24.47 7.98 -7.44
C LEU A 27 -25.38 7.00 -6.68
N LYS A 28 -26.51 7.49 -6.13
CA LYS A 28 -27.55 6.63 -5.53
C LYS A 28 -28.22 5.73 -6.56
N ALA A 29 -28.55 6.27 -7.74
CA ALA A 29 -29.12 5.49 -8.84
C ALA A 29 -28.15 4.39 -9.29
N LEU A 30 -26.87 4.73 -9.51
CA LEU A 30 -25.82 3.77 -9.83
C LEU A 30 -25.67 2.67 -8.77
N ASN A 31 -25.67 3.02 -7.48
CA ASN A 31 -25.64 2.02 -6.40
C ASN A 31 -26.85 1.08 -6.46
N GLY A 32 -28.05 1.62 -6.69
CA GLY A 32 -29.27 0.84 -6.84
C GLY A 32 -29.20 -0.11 -8.03
N SER A 33 -28.80 0.39 -9.19
CA SER A 33 -28.65 -0.39 -10.42
C SER A 33 -27.58 -1.48 -10.29
N LEU A 34 -26.46 -1.19 -9.61
CA LEU A 34 -25.43 -2.19 -9.30
C LEU A 34 -25.94 -3.27 -8.35
N SER A 35 -26.67 -2.88 -7.31
CA SER A 35 -27.24 -3.83 -6.34
C SER A 35 -28.34 -4.71 -6.94
N ALA A 36 -29.02 -4.24 -7.98
CA ALA A 36 -30.05 -4.99 -8.71
C ALA A 36 -29.49 -5.86 -9.85
N THR A 37 -28.22 -5.66 -10.23
CA THR A 37 -27.60 -6.39 -11.33
C THR A 37 -27.18 -7.78 -10.88
N SER A 38 -27.49 -8.79 -11.70
CA SER A 38 -27.02 -10.16 -11.48
C SER A 38 -25.64 -10.35 -12.08
N PHE A 39 -24.68 -10.71 -11.23
CA PHE A 39 -23.32 -11.08 -11.61
C PHE A 39 -23.17 -12.61 -11.51
N PRO A 40 -22.20 -13.24 -12.20
CA PRO A 40 -22.03 -14.69 -12.15
C PRO A 40 -21.84 -15.26 -10.73
N TYR A 41 -21.18 -14.47 -9.86
CA TYR A 41 -21.17 -14.64 -8.42
C TYR A 41 -21.58 -13.32 -7.76
N PRO A 42 -22.09 -13.31 -6.51
CA PRO A 42 -22.53 -12.07 -5.88
C PRO A 42 -21.42 -11.01 -5.86
N PHE A 43 -21.71 -9.83 -6.41
CA PHE A 43 -20.87 -8.65 -6.27
C PHE A 43 -21.52 -7.71 -5.26
N VAL A 44 -20.83 -7.45 -4.16
CA VAL A 44 -21.33 -6.62 -3.06
C VAL A 44 -20.53 -5.34 -3.03
N LEU A 45 -21.21 -4.21 -3.26
CA LEU A 45 -20.59 -2.90 -3.10
C LEU A 45 -20.09 -2.72 -1.67
N SER A 46 -18.88 -2.22 -1.55
CA SER A 46 -18.21 -2.00 -0.27
C SER A 46 -17.20 -0.88 -0.44
N ARG A 47 -17.11 0.00 0.55
CA ARG A 47 -16.09 1.05 0.56
C ARG A 47 -14.67 0.47 0.62
N TYR A 48 -14.53 -0.74 1.17
CA TYR A 48 -13.26 -1.46 1.31
C TYR A 48 -13.37 -2.87 0.72
N VAL A 49 -12.35 -3.27 -0.05
CA VAL A 49 -12.24 -4.62 -0.62
C VAL A 49 -11.52 -5.58 0.31
N GLY A 50 -11.60 -6.88 -0.02
CA GLY A 50 -10.95 -7.95 0.73
C GLY A 50 -11.79 -8.46 1.91
N VAL A 51 -13.10 -8.24 1.91
CA VAL A 51 -14.00 -8.70 2.97
C VAL A 51 -14.56 -10.09 2.63
N ASP A 52 -14.42 -11.04 3.55
CA ASP A 52 -14.98 -12.39 3.39
C ASP A 52 -16.52 -12.33 3.24
N PRO A 53 -17.14 -13.16 2.39
CA PRO A 53 -18.59 -13.17 2.19
C PRO A 53 -19.41 -13.24 3.49
N GLY A 54 -18.99 -14.06 4.44
CA GLY A 54 -19.65 -14.21 5.75
C GLY A 54 -19.52 -13.00 6.68
N ARG A 55 -18.71 -11.99 6.33
CA ARG A 55 -18.47 -10.77 7.10
C ARG A 55 -18.91 -9.50 6.38
N GLN A 56 -19.53 -9.63 5.20
CA GLN A 56 -20.03 -8.51 4.41
C GLN A 56 -21.28 -7.88 5.02
N SER A 57 -22.06 -8.64 5.80
CA SER A 57 -23.22 -8.11 6.53
C SER A 57 -22.79 -7.08 7.59
N GLY A 58 -23.27 -5.85 7.45
CA GLY A 58 -22.96 -4.74 8.36
C GLY A 58 -21.69 -3.95 8.03
N GLN A 59 -20.98 -4.31 6.94
CA GLN A 59 -19.87 -3.51 6.42
C GLN A 59 -20.39 -2.27 5.67
N ASP A 60 -19.50 -1.29 5.53
CA ASP A 60 -19.80 -0.06 4.80
C ASP A 60 -20.03 -0.36 3.31
N SER A 61 -21.29 -0.47 2.90
CA SER A 61 -21.69 -0.80 1.53
C SER A 61 -21.59 0.38 0.55
N ARG A 62 -21.06 1.53 0.99
CA ARG A 62 -20.94 2.76 0.19
C ARG A 62 -19.69 2.71 -0.69
N GLY A 63 -19.69 1.79 -1.64
CA GLY A 63 -18.57 1.55 -2.57
C GLY A 63 -18.46 2.55 -3.71
N ILE A 64 -19.13 3.70 -3.69
CA ILE A 64 -19.09 4.69 -4.77
C ILE A 64 -18.74 6.06 -4.19
N GLU A 65 -17.66 6.66 -4.69
CA GLU A 65 -17.21 8.00 -4.29
C GLU A 65 -16.28 8.66 -5.34
N PHE A 66 -16.21 9.99 -5.39
CA PHE A 66 -15.12 10.68 -6.08
C PHE A 66 -13.86 10.74 -5.20
N VAL A 67 -12.72 10.43 -5.83
CA VAL A 67 -11.42 10.33 -5.15
C VAL A 67 -10.34 11.09 -5.91
N ARG A 68 -9.25 11.44 -5.22
CA ARG A 68 -8.01 11.87 -5.88
C ARG A 68 -7.07 10.69 -6.03
N PHE A 69 -6.73 10.35 -7.26
CA PHE A 69 -5.79 9.29 -7.58
C PHE A 69 -4.70 9.84 -8.51
N ARG A 70 -3.44 9.78 -8.07
CA ARG A 70 -2.27 10.35 -8.77
C ARG A 70 -2.49 11.79 -9.29
N GLY A 71 -3.06 12.64 -8.45
CA GLY A 71 -3.34 14.05 -8.77
C GLY A 71 -4.64 14.30 -9.55
N ARG A 72 -5.26 13.25 -10.09
CA ARG A 72 -6.47 13.33 -10.92
C ARG A 72 -7.73 13.06 -10.10
N ILE A 73 -8.85 13.66 -10.49
CA ILE A 73 -10.16 13.32 -9.92
C ILE A 73 -10.72 12.10 -10.63
N VAL A 74 -11.08 11.07 -9.88
CA VAL A 74 -11.60 9.80 -10.39
C VAL A 74 -12.93 9.46 -9.72
N LEU A 75 -13.94 9.08 -10.49
CA LEU A 75 -15.13 8.41 -9.95
C LEU A 75 -14.78 6.94 -9.69
N LYS A 76 -14.80 6.51 -8.44
CA LYS A 76 -14.41 5.16 -8.02
C LYS A 76 -15.65 4.31 -7.71
N VAL A 77 -15.66 3.08 -8.21
CA VAL A 77 -16.57 2.01 -7.78
C VAL A 77 -15.75 0.88 -7.17
N THR A 78 -16.10 0.48 -5.95
CA THR A 78 -15.38 -0.50 -5.15
C THR A 78 -16.35 -1.58 -4.65
N GLY A 79 -15.94 -2.85 -4.68
CA GLY A 79 -16.75 -3.95 -4.13
C GLY A 79 -16.04 -5.30 -4.05
N ASN A 80 -16.71 -6.26 -3.43
CA ASN A 80 -16.22 -7.62 -3.27
C ASN A 80 -17.00 -8.56 -4.18
N TYR A 81 -16.29 -9.29 -5.03
CA TYR A 81 -16.83 -10.31 -5.92
C TYR A 81 -16.62 -11.68 -5.28
N ASN A 82 -17.72 -12.35 -4.92
CA ASN A 82 -17.72 -13.57 -4.12
C ASN A 82 -17.41 -14.83 -4.94
N ALA A 83 -16.55 -14.70 -5.95
CA ALA A 83 -15.96 -15.81 -6.67
C ALA A 83 -14.70 -16.30 -5.95
N ALA A 84 -14.51 -17.62 -5.93
CA ALA A 84 -13.33 -18.28 -5.42
C ALA A 84 -12.64 -19.04 -6.56
N LEU A 85 -11.76 -18.35 -7.29
CA LEU A 85 -11.13 -18.82 -8.53
C LEU A 85 -9.94 -19.74 -8.23
N SER A 86 -9.76 -20.80 -9.01
CA SER A 86 -8.68 -21.79 -8.83
C SER A 86 -7.34 -21.25 -9.32
N ALA A 87 -6.30 -21.38 -8.50
CA ALA A 87 -4.93 -21.06 -8.87
C ALA A 87 -4.26 -22.16 -9.70
N GLU A 88 -4.82 -23.38 -9.65
CA GLU A 88 -4.36 -24.53 -10.43
C GLU A 88 -4.87 -24.46 -11.87
N ASP A 89 -6.13 -24.07 -12.04
CA ASP A 89 -6.80 -24.08 -13.36
C ASP A 89 -6.56 -22.80 -14.15
N PHE A 90 -6.32 -21.68 -13.46
CA PHE A 90 -6.18 -20.37 -14.07
C PHE A 90 -4.93 -19.66 -13.59
N THR A 91 -4.18 -19.04 -14.51
CA THR A 91 -3.13 -18.09 -14.15
C THR A 91 -3.70 -16.83 -13.51
N ARG A 92 -2.84 -16.02 -12.88
CA ARG A 92 -3.22 -14.71 -12.35
C ARG A 92 -3.87 -13.82 -13.42
N ASN A 93 -3.34 -13.82 -14.64
CA ASN A 93 -3.92 -13.07 -15.76
C ASN A 93 -5.30 -13.61 -16.17
N GLN A 94 -5.47 -14.93 -16.29
CA GLN A 94 -6.76 -15.53 -16.63
C GLN A 94 -7.84 -15.26 -15.57
N ARG A 95 -7.46 -15.27 -14.28
CA ARG A 95 -8.37 -14.88 -13.19
C ARG A 95 -8.76 -13.42 -13.28
N ALA A 96 -7.79 -12.52 -13.45
CA ALA A 96 -8.04 -11.09 -13.59
C ALA A 96 -8.90 -10.76 -14.82
N ALA A 97 -8.62 -11.40 -15.98
CA ALA A 97 -9.42 -11.24 -17.19
C ALA A 97 -10.86 -11.71 -16.98
N ARG A 98 -11.05 -12.82 -16.26
CA ARG A 98 -12.39 -13.29 -15.90
C ARG A 98 -13.13 -12.30 -15.01
N VAL A 99 -12.50 -11.79 -13.95
CA VAL A 99 -13.10 -10.76 -13.08
C VAL A 99 -13.40 -9.47 -13.87
N PHE A 100 -12.55 -9.13 -14.82
CA PHE A 100 -12.77 -8.01 -15.72
C PHE A 100 -14.06 -8.20 -16.54
N HIS A 101 -14.26 -9.35 -17.17
CA HIS A 101 -15.49 -9.64 -17.92
C HIS A 101 -16.72 -9.74 -17.01
N ASP A 102 -16.58 -10.47 -15.91
CA ASP A 102 -17.70 -10.81 -15.03
C ASP A 102 -18.19 -9.59 -14.23
N VAL A 103 -17.30 -8.64 -13.92
CA VAL A 103 -17.60 -7.49 -13.04
C VAL A 103 -17.31 -6.15 -13.70
N PHE A 104 -16.09 -5.90 -14.19
CA PHE A 104 -15.71 -4.57 -14.68
C PHE A 104 -16.55 -4.13 -15.88
N VAL A 105 -16.76 -5.01 -16.85
CA VAL A 105 -17.56 -4.68 -18.05
C VAL A 105 -19.01 -4.33 -17.68
N PRO A 106 -19.76 -5.14 -16.90
CA PRO A 106 -21.08 -4.75 -16.42
C PRO A 106 -21.10 -3.45 -15.61
N VAL A 107 -20.14 -3.26 -14.69
CA VAL A 107 -20.02 -2.04 -13.88
C VAL A 107 -19.84 -0.80 -14.76
N LEU A 108 -18.92 -0.85 -15.73
CA LEU A 108 -18.64 0.25 -16.66
C LEU A 108 -19.84 0.57 -17.55
N ARG A 109 -20.64 -0.44 -17.95
CA ARG A 109 -21.90 -0.23 -18.66
C ARG A 109 -22.93 0.50 -17.81
N LEU A 110 -23.08 0.13 -16.54
CA LEU A 110 -24.01 0.79 -15.63
C LEU A 110 -23.57 2.24 -15.32
N ILE A 111 -22.26 2.47 -15.17
CA ILE A 111 -21.71 3.83 -15.09
C ILE A 111 -22.09 4.62 -16.35
N GLY A 112 -21.96 4.03 -17.54
CA GLY A 112 -22.38 4.64 -18.80
C GLY A 112 -23.86 4.97 -18.92
N GLN A 113 -24.73 4.31 -18.14
CA GLN A 113 -26.18 4.54 -18.13
C GLN A 113 -26.58 5.62 -17.12
N GLU A 114 -25.96 5.63 -15.95
CA GLU A 114 -26.38 6.47 -14.81
C GLU A 114 -25.58 7.77 -14.71
N ILE A 115 -24.31 7.76 -15.15
CA ILE A 115 -23.38 8.88 -15.02
C ILE A 115 -23.22 9.55 -16.39
N PRO A 116 -23.35 10.89 -16.47
CA PRO A 116 -23.25 11.57 -17.74
C PRO A 116 -21.79 11.57 -18.24
N GLN A 117 -21.61 11.53 -19.56
CA GLN A 117 -20.27 11.49 -20.17
C GLN A 117 -19.42 12.74 -19.87
N ASP A 118 -20.08 13.86 -19.59
CA ASP A 118 -19.45 15.13 -19.25
C ASP A 118 -19.17 15.28 -17.73
N VAL A 119 -19.31 14.20 -16.95
CA VAL A 119 -19.00 14.17 -15.51
C VAL A 119 -17.67 14.87 -15.23
N ALA A 120 -17.66 15.73 -14.22
CA ALA A 120 -16.54 16.59 -13.86
C ALA A 120 -15.41 15.85 -13.12
N CYS A 121 -14.98 14.71 -13.66
CA CYS A 121 -13.79 13.97 -13.26
C CYS A 121 -12.92 13.68 -14.48
N GLU A 122 -11.66 13.33 -14.22
CA GLU A 122 -10.67 13.04 -15.26
C GLU A 122 -10.63 11.55 -15.60
N GLY A 123 -11.07 10.68 -14.69
CA GLY A 123 -11.07 9.24 -14.88
C GLY A 123 -12.19 8.50 -14.16
N ILE A 124 -12.33 7.23 -14.49
CA ILE A 124 -13.24 6.27 -13.84
C ILE A 124 -12.39 5.08 -13.38
N GLY A 125 -12.53 4.73 -12.11
CA GLY A 125 -11.80 3.64 -11.47
C GLY A 125 -12.74 2.56 -10.96
N VAL A 126 -12.38 1.31 -11.17
CA VAL A 126 -13.09 0.16 -10.61
C VAL A 126 -12.10 -0.69 -9.83
N GLU A 127 -12.45 -1.06 -8.60
CA GLU A 127 -11.64 -1.84 -7.66
C GLU A 127 -12.46 -3.01 -7.13
N VAL A 128 -11.97 -4.24 -7.34
CA VAL A 128 -12.69 -5.47 -7.02
C VAL A 128 -11.78 -6.44 -6.27
N GLY A 129 -12.19 -6.81 -5.05
CA GLY A 129 -11.58 -7.93 -4.33
C GLY A 129 -12.28 -9.25 -4.65
N TYR A 130 -11.53 -10.33 -4.84
CA TYR A 130 -12.06 -11.67 -5.07
C TYR A 130 -11.16 -12.74 -4.44
N HIS A 131 -11.68 -13.95 -4.28
CA HIS A 131 -10.97 -15.04 -3.62
C HIS A 131 -10.24 -15.92 -4.63
N VAL A 132 -9.09 -16.44 -4.22
CA VAL A 132 -8.29 -17.40 -4.98
C VAL A 132 -8.02 -18.62 -4.12
N ARG A 133 -8.42 -19.79 -4.62
CA ARG A 133 -8.18 -21.07 -3.98
C ARG A 133 -6.95 -21.72 -4.57
N SER A 134 -6.11 -22.29 -3.72
CA SER A 134 -4.98 -23.10 -4.15
C SER A 134 -4.86 -24.35 -3.29
N LYS A 135 -4.36 -25.43 -3.88
CA LYS A 135 -4.09 -26.72 -3.25
C LYS A 135 -2.59 -26.91 -3.16
N GLN A 136 -2.04 -26.85 -1.95
CA GLN A 136 -0.63 -27.14 -1.71
C GLN A 136 -0.50 -28.26 -0.68
N LYS A 137 0.11 -29.37 -1.08
CA LYS A 137 0.39 -30.56 -0.24
C LYS A 137 -0.82 -31.10 0.54
N GLY A 138 -2.01 -31.09 -0.08
CA GLY A 138 -3.24 -31.60 0.53
C GLY A 138 -4.01 -30.59 1.41
N TYR A 139 -3.50 -29.37 1.56
CA TYR A 139 -4.21 -28.27 2.21
C TYR A 139 -4.83 -27.34 1.17
N GLU A 140 -6.10 -26.97 1.38
CA GLU A 140 -6.78 -25.92 0.61
C GLU A 140 -6.49 -24.57 1.27
N TYR A 141 -5.82 -23.69 0.55
CA TYR A 141 -5.58 -22.30 0.93
C TYR A 141 -6.53 -21.41 0.14
N GLU A 142 -7.10 -20.41 0.81
CA GLU A 142 -7.93 -19.39 0.19
C GLU A 142 -7.30 -18.02 0.47
N GLY A 143 -6.70 -17.44 -0.56
CA GLY A 143 -6.16 -16.08 -0.58
C GLY A 143 -7.14 -15.10 -1.22
N LYS A 144 -6.75 -13.83 -1.27
CA LYS A 144 -7.51 -12.75 -1.91
C LYS A 144 -6.62 -12.05 -2.93
N GLU A 145 -7.22 -11.70 -4.06
CA GLU A 145 -6.61 -10.82 -5.04
C GLU A 145 -7.51 -9.58 -5.20
N ILE A 146 -6.88 -8.42 -5.44
CA ILE A 146 -7.56 -7.16 -5.70
C ILE A 146 -7.18 -6.69 -7.08
N LEU A 147 -8.14 -6.66 -8.00
CA LEU A 147 -7.98 -6.08 -9.33
C LEU A 147 -8.46 -4.63 -9.30
N VAL A 148 -7.63 -3.72 -9.81
CA VAL A 148 -7.95 -2.30 -9.99
C VAL A 148 -7.70 -1.91 -11.43
N ALA A 149 -8.64 -1.20 -12.05
CA ALA A 149 -8.41 -0.56 -13.35
C ALA A 149 -8.90 0.89 -13.29
N VAL A 150 -8.05 1.82 -13.74
CA VAL A 150 -8.33 3.25 -13.84
C VAL A 150 -8.21 3.68 -15.29
N PHE A 151 -9.31 4.17 -15.83
CA PHE A 151 -9.47 4.61 -17.20
C PHE A 151 -9.53 6.13 -17.25
N ASP A 152 -9.04 6.72 -18.34
CA ASP A 152 -9.42 8.09 -18.70
C ASP A 152 -10.94 8.14 -18.90
N ARG A 153 -11.57 9.27 -18.53
CA ARG A 153 -13.04 9.40 -18.55
C ARG A 153 -13.65 8.93 -19.88
N ALA A 154 -13.12 9.41 -21.01
CA ALA A 154 -13.63 9.07 -22.34
C ALA A 154 -13.43 7.59 -22.69
N GLU A 155 -12.31 7.00 -22.26
CA GLU A 155 -11.96 5.61 -22.49
C GLU A 155 -12.86 4.65 -21.70
N ALA A 156 -13.23 5.02 -20.47
CA ALA A 156 -14.15 4.25 -19.63
C ALA A 156 -15.52 4.05 -20.28
N PHE A 157 -16.06 5.08 -20.94
CA PHE A 157 -17.31 4.97 -21.69
C PHE A 157 -17.14 4.17 -22.99
N ARG A 158 -15.96 4.23 -23.63
CA ARG A 158 -15.68 3.48 -24.85
C ARG A 158 -15.56 1.98 -24.57
N ILE A 159 -14.81 1.59 -23.54
CA ILE A 159 -14.61 0.17 -23.19
C ILE A 159 -15.92 -0.52 -22.79
N ALA A 160 -16.84 0.20 -22.15
CA ALA A 160 -18.17 -0.30 -21.80
C ALA A 160 -18.98 -0.73 -23.03
N MET A 161 -18.79 -0.02 -24.15
CA MET A 161 -19.52 -0.19 -25.41
C MET A 161 -18.71 -0.97 -26.46
N ALA A 162 -17.49 -1.38 -26.14
CA ALA A 162 -16.62 -2.11 -27.07
C ALA A 162 -17.27 -3.45 -27.48
N PRO A 163 -17.27 -3.78 -28.79
CA PRO A 163 -17.99 -4.95 -29.32
C PRO A 163 -17.32 -6.28 -28.97
N ASP A 164 -16.00 -6.28 -28.86
CA ASP A 164 -15.17 -7.47 -28.66
C ASP A 164 -13.99 -7.19 -27.73
N ASP A 165 -13.25 -8.24 -27.40
CA ASP A 165 -12.12 -8.15 -26.47
C ASP A 165 -10.90 -7.48 -27.09
N ALA A 166 -10.75 -7.49 -28.42
CA ALA A 166 -9.67 -6.77 -29.08
C ALA A 166 -9.83 -5.25 -28.88
N ALA A 167 -11.05 -4.74 -29.07
CA ALA A 167 -11.38 -3.34 -28.81
C ALA A 167 -11.24 -2.97 -27.32
N ARG A 168 -11.60 -3.87 -26.40
CA ARG A 168 -11.38 -3.65 -24.95
C ARG A 168 -9.90 -3.67 -24.59
N GLN A 169 -9.12 -4.56 -25.20
CA GLN A 169 -7.69 -4.69 -24.96
C GLN A 169 -6.94 -3.42 -25.37
N ASP A 170 -7.29 -2.80 -26.50
CA ASP A 170 -6.67 -1.53 -26.92
C ASP A 170 -6.84 -0.43 -25.87
N VAL A 171 -8.03 -0.34 -25.26
CA VAL A 171 -8.27 0.60 -24.16
C VAL A 171 -7.51 0.21 -22.89
N LEU A 172 -7.51 -1.08 -22.52
CA LEU A 172 -6.77 -1.58 -21.34
C LEU A 172 -5.27 -1.33 -21.44
N ASN A 173 -4.69 -1.46 -22.63
CA ASN A 173 -3.27 -1.22 -22.88
C ASN A 173 -2.86 0.21 -22.54
N ARG A 174 -3.77 1.18 -22.67
CA ARG A 174 -3.53 2.60 -22.36
C ARG A 174 -3.93 2.98 -20.93
N SER A 175 -4.62 2.07 -20.25
CA SER A 175 -5.19 2.28 -18.91
C SER A 175 -4.21 1.84 -17.82
N MET A 176 -4.47 2.30 -16.60
CA MET A 176 -3.68 1.88 -15.45
C MET A 176 -4.37 0.69 -14.79
N VAL A 177 -3.71 -0.47 -14.79
CA VAL A 177 -4.26 -1.69 -14.19
C VAL A 177 -3.30 -2.22 -13.13
N PHE A 178 -3.86 -2.65 -12.00
CA PHE A 178 -3.12 -3.19 -10.87
C PHE A 178 -3.73 -4.47 -10.37
N VAL A 179 -2.89 -5.41 -9.93
CA VAL A 179 -3.31 -6.57 -9.14
C VAL A 179 -2.52 -6.58 -7.84
N ASP A 180 -3.22 -6.53 -6.70
CA ASP A 180 -2.65 -6.40 -5.36
C ASP A 180 -1.71 -5.19 -5.22
N GLY A 181 -2.08 -4.08 -5.86
CA GLY A 181 -1.31 -2.84 -5.87
C GLY A 181 -0.08 -2.85 -6.77
N GLN A 182 0.24 -3.98 -7.41
CA GLN A 182 1.34 -4.08 -8.38
C GLN A 182 0.85 -3.72 -9.78
N ASP A 183 1.68 -3.00 -10.53
CA ASP A 183 1.39 -2.69 -11.92
C ASP A 183 1.24 -3.97 -12.76
N PHE A 184 0.14 -4.08 -13.51
CA PHE A 184 -0.25 -5.30 -14.19
C PHE A 184 -0.69 -5.04 -15.63
N GLY A 185 -0.04 -5.68 -16.61
CA GLY A 185 -0.50 -5.67 -18.00
C GLY A 185 -1.59 -6.71 -18.23
N LEU A 186 -2.84 -6.37 -17.93
CA LEU A 186 -3.96 -7.30 -18.13
C LEU A 186 -4.13 -7.65 -19.61
N SER A 187 -4.10 -8.95 -19.93
CA SER A 187 -4.48 -9.48 -21.24
C SER A 187 -5.82 -10.21 -21.16
N LEU A 188 -6.77 -9.88 -22.02
CA LEU A 188 -8.09 -10.50 -22.07
C LEU A 188 -8.10 -11.84 -22.82
N GLY A 189 -7.17 -12.03 -23.76
CA GLY A 189 -7.11 -13.22 -24.60
C GLY A 189 -5.99 -14.21 -24.27
N GLU A 190 -4.96 -13.76 -23.55
CA GLU A 190 -3.75 -14.56 -23.32
C GLU A 190 -3.72 -15.21 -21.94
N ARG A 191 -2.94 -16.28 -21.84
CA ARG A 191 -2.68 -16.93 -20.55
C ARG A 191 -1.80 -16.08 -19.64
N ASP A 192 -0.84 -15.36 -20.19
CA ASP A 192 0.15 -14.60 -19.44
C ASP A 192 -0.09 -13.08 -19.58
N PRO A 193 0.28 -12.27 -18.56
CA PRO A 193 0.10 -10.83 -18.62
C PRO A 193 1.05 -10.19 -19.63
N LEU A 194 0.63 -9.05 -20.19
CA LEU A 194 1.49 -8.16 -20.97
C LEU A 194 2.53 -7.50 -20.07
N ASN A 195 3.68 -7.14 -20.64
CA ASN A 195 4.67 -6.36 -19.92
C ASN A 195 4.13 -4.92 -19.71
N PRO A 196 3.86 -4.47 -18.47
CA PRO A 196 3.29 -3.15 -18.22
C PRO A 196 4.20 -2.00 -18.64
N GLU A 197 5.52 -2.19 -18.64
CA GLU A 197 6.50 -1.16 -19.05
C GLU A 197 6.53 -0.96 -20.57
N ALA A 198 6.11 -1.98 -21.33
CA ALA A 198 6.03 -1.92 -22.78
C ALA A 198 4.70 -1.31 -23.29
N LEU A 199 3.76 -1.03 -22.38
CA LEU A 199 2.46 -0.46 -22.72
C LEU A 199 2.52 1.07 -22.74
N GLU A 200 2.04 1.68 -23.82
CA GLU A 200 1.86 3.14 -23.92
C GLU A 200 0.66 3.59 -23.10
N ARG A 201 0.87 3.70 -21.79
CA ARG A 201 -0.17 4.17 -20.86
C ARG A 201 -0.26 5.68 -20.88
N SER A 202 -1.48 6.20 -20.71
CA SER A 202 -1.70 7.64 -20.51
C SER A 202 -0.85 8.12 -19.32
N ALA A 203 0.26 8.80 -19.63
CA ALA A 203 1.18 9.33 -18.62
C ALA A 203 0.50 10.46 -17.82
N PRO A 204 0.82 10.63 -16.52
CA PRO A 204 0.39 11.80 -15.79
C PRO A 204 1.04 13.06 -16.40
N SER A 205 0.21 14.02 -16.81
CA SER A 205 0.65 15.36 -17.19
C SER A 205 1.42 16.03 -16.03
N ARG A 206 2.70 16.36 -16.28
CA ARG A 206 3.70 17.23 -15.59
C ARG A 206 3.49 17.60 -14.10
N PRO A 207 4.54 17.55 -13.25
CA PRO A 207 4.44 17.92 -11.84
C PRO A 207 4.27 19.44 -11.66
N ALA A 208 3.21 19.84 -10.97
CA ALA A 208 3.02 21.21 -10.49
C ALA A 208 2.36 21.19 -9.10
N GLU A 209 3.08 21.81 -8.16
CA GLU A 209 2.68 22.37 -6.85
C GLU A 209 2.10 21.45 -5.75
N PRO A 210 2.46 21.69 -4.47
CA PRO A 210 2.14 20.82 -3.36
C PRO A 210 0.64 20.83 -3.05
N PRO A 211 -0.01 19.66 -2.88
CA PRO A 211 -1.44 19.59 -2.67
C PRO A 211 -1.81 20.01 -1.24
N VAL A 212 -2.63 21.06 -1.11
CA VAL A 212 -3.33 21.41 0.13
C VAL A 212 -4.62 20.58 0.23
N SER A 213 -4.62 19.63 1.17
CA SER A 213 -5.70 18.88 1.82
C SER A 213 -6.88 18.21 1.04
N VAL A 214 -6.70 16.89 0.89
CA VAL A 214 -7.52 15.67 1.10
C VAL A 214 -9.02 15.72 1.46
N ALA A 215 -9.81 14.97 0.66
CA ALA A 215 -10.97 14.18 1.07
C ALA A 215 -10.45 12.76 0.94
N THR A 216 -10.56 12.07 2.05
CA THR A 216 -10.06 10.73 2.29
C THR A 216 -10.87 9.71 1.51
N ALA A 217 -10.41 9.40 0.31
CA ALA A 217 -10.20 8.01 -0.05
C ALA A 217 -8.73 7.68 0.23
N SER A 218 -8.51 6.70 1.11
CA SER A 218 -7.25 6.14 1.58
C SER A 218 -5.96 6.90 1.21
N ASN A 219 -5.53 7.79 2.10
CA ASN A 219 -4.13 8.13 2.35
C ASN A 219 -3.97 8.29 3.87
N ALA A 220 -3.50 7.25 4.56
CA ALA A 220 -3.25 7.29 6.01
C ALA A 220 -2.12 8.28 6.39
N ALA A 221 -1.24 8.65 5.44
CA ALA A 221 -0.12 9.56 5.67
C ALA A 221 -0.48 11.06 5.72
N ALA A 222 -1.62 11.48 5.15
CA ALA A 222 -1.90 12.91 4.93
C ALA A 222 -2.66 13.60 6.09
N GLN A 223 -3.11 12.85 7.11
CA GLN A 223 -3.78 13.42 8.28
C GLN A 223 -2.83 14.00 9.33
N LEU A 224 -1.51 13.79 9.22
CA LEU A 224 -0.52 14.27 10.19
C LEU A 224 -0.11 15.76 10.00
N ALA A 225 -0.36 16.38 8.85
CA ALA A 225 0.16 17.71 8.53
C ALA A 225 -0.73 18.88 9.00
N ALA A 226 -1.98 18.62 9.42
CA ALA A 226 -2.95 19.67 9.76
C ALA A 226 -2.97 20.08 11.24
N ALA A 227 -2.08 19.54 12.08
CA ALA A 227 -2.14 19.72 13.54
C ALA A 227 -1.20 20.79 14.14
N ASP A 228 -0.15 21.26 13.45
CA ASP A 228 0.73 22.32 14.00
C ASP A 228 1.55 23.03 12.89
N PRO A 229 1.52 24.38 12.77
CA PRO A 229 2.32 25.14 11.80
C PRO A 229 3.85 25.07 11.99
N ARG A 230 4.36 24.30 12.96
CA ARG A 230 5.80 24.23 13.30
C ARG A 230 6.58 23.11 12.60
N LEU A 231 5.96 22.37 11.69
CA LEU A 231 6.57 21.25 10.97
C LEU A 231 7.04 21.58 9.53
N LEU A 232 7.44 22.83 9.26
CA LEU A 232 8.22 23.11 8.04
C LEU A 232 9.72 22.85 8.29
N PRO A 233 10.44 22.21 7.36
CA PRO A 233 11.91 22.16 7.40
C PRO A 233 12.48 23.57 7.43
N ARG A 234 13.40 23.85 8.37
CA ARG A 234 14.25 25.05 8.29
C ARG A 234 15.19 24.91 7.10
N ASP A 235 15.19 25.92 6.25
CA ASP A 235 16.18 26.12 5.19
C ASP A 235 17.59 26.23 5.81
N PRO A 236 18.60 25.45 5.36
CA PRO A 236 19.97 25.51 5.89
C PRO A 236 20.70 26.84 5.64
N SER A 237 20.07 27.81 5.00
CA SER A 237 20.69 29.05 4.53
C SER A 237 20.42 30.27 5.41
N GLN A 238 20.24 30.11 6.73
CA GLN A 238 20.05 31.24 7.64
C GLN A 238 20.83 31.09 8.97
N PRO A 239 21.57 32.12 9.42
CA PRO A 239 22.29 32.06 10.69
C PRO A 239 21.32 32.09 11.88
N ALA A 240 21.63 31.30 12.90
CA ALA A 240 20.84 31.15 14.11
C ALA A 240 20.81 32.44 14.96
N ALA A 241 19.64 32.82 15.45
CA ALA A 241 19.50 33.70 16.61
C ALA A 241 18.48 33.13 17.61
N ALA A 242 18.93 33.10 18.86
CA ALA A 242 18.31 32.47 20.02
C ALA A 242 17.08 33.24 20.55
N ARG A 243 16.23 32.51 21.28
CA ARG A 243 15.07 33.02 21.99
C ARG A 243 15.45 33.55 23.38
N ALA A 244 14.79 34.66 23.72
CA ALA A 244 14.25 35.06 25.04
C ALA A 244 15.17 35.69 26.10
N ALA A 245 14.86 36.95 26.46
CA ALA A 245 14.63 37.39 27.85
C ALA A 245 13.90 38.76 27.90
N ALA A 246 13.27 39.01 29.04
CA ALA A 246 12.23 39.98 29.40
C ALA A 246 12.60 41.50 29.35
N PRO A 247 11.63 42.44 29.57
CA PRO A 247 11.84 43.87 29.40
C PRO A 247 12.29 44.58 30.70
N GLY A 248 13.18 45.57 30.57
CA GLY A 248 13.60 46.43 31.67
C GLY A 248 14.59 47.52 31.26
N THR A 249 14.05 48.72 31.00
CA THR A 249 14.58 50.07 31.28
C THR A 249 16.04 50.50 31.01
N THR A 250 16.10 51.73 30.43
CA THR A 250 17.10 52.83 30.54
C THR A 250 18.36 52.89 29.64
N ALA A 251 18.30 53.89 28.74
CA ALA A 251 19.24 55.00 28.52
C ALA A 251 20.67 54.80 27.97
N ALA A 252 20.86 55.37 26.77
CA ALA A 252 21.92 56.29 26.30
C ALA A 252 23.41 55.91 26.36
N SER A 253 24.06 55.88 25.17
CA SER A 253 25.14 56.80 24.73
C SER A 253 26.09 56.15 23.69
N ALA A 254 26.48 56.91 22.66
CA ALA A 254 27.49 56.59 21.64
C ALA A 254 28.90 57.14 22.04
N PRO A 255 29.98 57.21 21.21
CA PRO A 255 30.54 56.40 20.08
C PRO A 255 32.10 56.17 20.29
N PRO A 256 33.03 56.23 19.29
CA PRO A 256 33.39 55.34 18.15
C PRO A 256 34.90 54.93 18.08
N ALA A 257 35.29 54.33 16.92
CA ALA A 257 36.65 54.16 16.31
C ALA A 257 37.23 52.73 16.41
N ALA A 258 37.92 52.15 15.41
CA ALA A 258 38.70 52.69 14.30
C ALA A 258 38.81 51.70 13.10
N VAL A 259 39.38 52.21 12.01
CA VAL A 259 39.46 51.69 10.64
C VAL A 259 40.77 50.90 10.38
N ASN A 260 40.73 49.96 9.42
CA ASN A 260 41.78 49.43 8.50
C ASN A 260 42.09 47.92 8.62
N PRO A 261 42.67 47.27 7.56
CA PRO A 261 42.21 47.19 6.17
C PRO A 261 42.18 45.72 5.66
N ALA A 262 41.61 45.49 4.47
CA ALA A 262 41.44 44.17 3.86
C ALA A 262 42.77 43.53 3.35
N PRO A 263 42.92 42.19 3.42
CA PRO A 263 43.86 41.44 2.59
C PRO A 263 43.18 40.72 1.41
N ALA A 264 43.96 40.57 0.34
CA ALA A 264 43.65 40.03 -0.99
C ALA A 264 43.20 38.55 -1.03
N PRO A 265 42.55 38.09 -2.13
CA PRO A 265 41.95 36.75 -2.20
C PRO A 265 42.98 35.66 -2.51
N ALA A 266 42.85 34.52 -1.82
CA ALA A 266 43.57 33.27 -2.09
C ALA A 266 42.89 32.46 -3.22
N PRO A 267 43.62 31.60 -3.95
CA PRO A 267 43.18 31.01 -5.21
C PRO A 267 42.10 29.92 -5.01
N ALA A 268 41.16 29.87 -5.96
CA ALA A 268 40.08 28.91 -5.99
C ALA A 268 40.59 27.46 -6.02
N ARG A 269 40.19 26.67 -5.02
CA ARG A 269 40.33 25.23 -4.99
C ARG A 269 39.27 24.66 -5.94
N ALA A 270 39.70 23.98 -7.00
CA ALA A 270 38.80 23.28 -7.91
C ALA A 270 37.99 22.22 -7.14
N GLU A 271 36.67 22.34 -7.19
CA GLU A 271 35.75 21.28 -6.76
C GLU A 271 35.89 20.07 -7.70
N PRO A 272 35.94 18.83 -7.18
CA PRO A 272 35.86 17.65 -8.02
C PRO A 272 34.45 17.53 -8.62
N ALA A 273 34.39 17.25 -9.92
CA ALA A 273 33.15 17.08 -10.66
C ALA A 273 32.23 16.02 -10.01
N PRO A 274 30.90 16.21 -10.03
CA PRO A 274 29.95 15.25 -9.49
C PRO A 274 30.07 13.92 -10.23
N ALA A 275 30.21 12.84 -9.46
CA ALA A 275 30.22 11.47 -9.97
C ALA A 275 28.91 11.19 -10.73
N ALA A 276 29.05 10.58 -11.91
CA ALA A 276 27.93 10.13 -12.71
C ALA A 276 27.01 9.19 -11.90
N PRO A 277 25.68 9.24 -12.10
CA PRO A 277 24.77 8.32 -11.43
C PRO A 277 25.12 6.88 -11.82
N ALA A 278 25.31 6.03 -10.81
CA ALA A 278 25.51 4.61 -11.00
C ALA A 278 24.33 4.02 -11.77
N ALA A 279 24.63 3.19 -12.79
CA ALA A 279 23.63 2.48 -13.57
C ALA A 279 22.69 1.67 -12.64
N PRO A 280 21.38 1.56 -12.97
CA PRO A 280 20.46 0.76 -12.17
C PRO A 280 20.89 -0.70 -12.19
N THR A 281 21.14 -1.25 -10.99
CA THR A 281 21.38 -2.68 -10.81
C THR A 281 20.16 -3.45 -11.33
N PRO A 282 20.32 -4.47 -12.20
CA PRO A 282 19.19 -5.26 -12.68
C PRO A 282 18.45 -5.91 -11.50
N PRO A 283 17.12 -6.06 -11.58
CA PRO A 283 16.34 -6.73 -10.54
C PRO A 283 16.89 -8.16 -10.30
N PRO A 284 16.89 -8.64 -9.05
CA PRO A 284 17.34 -10.00 -8.76
C PRO A 284 16.46 -11.00 -9.53
N SER A 285 17.09 -11.81 -10.37
CA SER A 285 16.38 -12.82 -11.17
C SER A 285 15.97 -14.00 -10.30
N ARG A 286 14.95 -14.74 -10.72
CA ARG A 286 14.45 -15.92 -10.00
C ARG A 286 15.53 -16.99 -9.81
N GLU A 287 16.41 -17.13 -10.79
CA GLU A 287 17.54 -18.06 -10.74
C GLU A 287 18.51 -17.73 -9.60
N VAL A 288 18.73 -16.44 -9.32
CA VAL A 288 19.59 -16.01 -8.20
C VAL A 288 18.97 -16.39 -6.85
N VAL A 289 17.64 -16.27 -6.72
CA VAL A 289 16.91 -16.69 -5.51
C VAL A 289 16.98 -18.20 -5.33
N ASP A 290 16.77 -18.99 -6.39
CA ASP A 290 16.83 -20.45 -6.33
C ASP A 290 18.25 -20.95 -5.96
N GLN A 291 19.29 -20.29 -6.47
CA GLN A 291 20.67 -20.56 -6.11
C GLN A 291 20.94 -20.23 -4.64
N LEU A 292 20.45 -19.07 -4.17
CA LEU A 292 20.60 -18.64 -2.78
C LEU A 292 19.87 -19.58 -1.81
N GLN A 293 18.66 -20.01 -2.16
CA GLN A 293 17.87 -21.00 -1.44
C GLN A 293 18.64 -22.32 -1.32
N SER A 294 19.14 -22.84 -2.45
CA SER A 294 19.90 -24.08 -2.48
C SER A 294 21.18 -23.99 -1.64
N LYS A 295 21.90 -22.86 -1.73
CA LYS A 295 23.15 -22.60 -0.99
C LYS A 295 22.94 -22.63 0.53
N TYR A 296 21.85 -22.04 1.02
CA TYR A 296 21.61 -21.88 2.46
C TYR A 296 20.60 -22.86 3.05
N GLN A 297 20.06 -23.80 2.27
CA GLN A 297 19.04 -24.75 2.73
C GLN A 297 19.39 -25.45 4.05
N PRO A 298 20.61 -25.99 4.28
CA PRO A 298 20.93 -26.63 5.56
C PRO A 298 20.87 -25.67 6.76
N LYS A 299 21.25 -24.40 6.55
CA LYS A 299 21.17 -23.36 7.58
C LYS A 299 19.72 -22.95 7.83
N LEU A 300 18.90 -22.85 6.79
CA LEU A 300 17.47 -22.54 6.91
C LEU A 300 16.70 -23.68 7.62
N ASP A 301 17.04 -24.93 7.35
CA ASP A 301 16.45 -26.09 8.04
C ASP A 301 16.82 -26.12 9.53
N ALA A 302 18.07 -25.79 9.87
CA ALA A 302 18.50 -25.64 11.26
C ALA A 302 17.80 -24.45 11.93
N PHE A 303 17.66 -23.34 11.21
CA PHE A 303 16.97 -22.15 11.70
C PHE A 303 15.47 -22.42 11.91
N GLN A 304 14.82 -23.20 11.06
CA GLN A 304 13.44 -23.63 11.25
C GLN A 304 13.26 -24.40 12.58
N LYS A 305 14.15 -25.36 12.86
CA LYS A 305 14.10 -26.14 14.11
C LYS A 305 14.30 -25.25 15.34
N LEU A 306 15.28 -24.35 15.28
CA LEU A 306 15.52 -23.37 16.35
C LEU A 306 14.33 -22.43 16.53
N GLY A 307 13.76 -21.95 15.42
CA GLY A 307 12.64 -21.02 15.42
C GLY A 307 11.35 -21.61 15.94
N GLN A 308 11.09 -22.90 15.70
CA GLN A 308 9.98 -23.61 16.34
C GLN A 308 10.16 -23.67 17.86
N ALA A 309 11.39 -23.91 18.32
CA ALA A 309 11.68 -24.04 19.75
C ALA A 309 11.71 -22.70 20.49
N LYS A 310 12.17 -21.61 19.84
CA LYS A 310 12.47 -20.34 20.51
C LYS A 310 11.67 -19.14 20.00
N PHE A 311 11.31 -19.10 18.72
CA PHE A 311 10.76 -17.89 18.06
C PHE A 311 9.32 -18.06 17.56
N HIS A 312 8.64 -19.14 17.97
CA HIS A 312 7.27 -19.45 17.55
C HIS A 312 7.09 -19.56 16.02
N PHE A 313 8.07 -20.11 15.32
CA PHE A 313 7.93 -20.37 13.88
C PHE A 313 6.80 -21.37 13.64
N VAL A 314 6.04 -21.14 12.58
CA VAL A 314 5.05 -22.12 12.13
C VAL A 314 5.73 -23.24 11.35
N GLU A 315 5.17 -24.45 11.40
CA GLU A 315 5.77 -25.61 10.73
C GLU A 315 5.55 -25.61 9.21
N TYR A 316 4.47 -25.00 8.74
CA TYR A 316 4.03 -25.06 7.35
C TYR A 316 4.66 -24.00 6.44
N ALA A 317 5.36 -23.01 7.00
CA ALA A 317 6.00 -21.92 6.26
C ALA A 317 7.45 -21.77 6.73
N PRO A 318 8.36 -22.66 6.30
CA PRO A 318 9.76 -22.61 6.68
C PRO A 318 10.46 -21.38 6.07
N PRO A 319 11.55 -20.89 6.69
CA PRO A 319 12.40 -19.82 6.17
C PRO A 319 12.81 -20.04 4.72
N SER A 320 12.63 -19.01 3.91
CA SER A 320 12.95 -19.05 2.49
C SER A 320 13.34 -17.66 1.97
N PHE A 321 13.94 -17.60 0.79
CA PHE A 321 14.23 -16.33 0.13
C PHE A 321 13.12 -15.94 -0.83
N VAL A 322 12.79 -14.66 -0.83
CA VAL A 322 11.79 -14.06 -1.74
C VAL A 322 12.30 -12.76 -2.32
N VAL A 323 11.72 -12.35 -3.46
CA VAL A 323 11.95 -11.00 -4.00
C VAL A 323 10.84 -10.08 -3.51
N PHE A 324 11.23 -9.02 -2.82
CA PHE A 324 10.35 -7.94 -2.42
C PHE A 324 10.95 -6.61 -2.85
N GLN A 325 10.21 -5.80 -3.63
CA GLN A 325 10.66 -4.49 -4.14
C GLN A 325 12.07 -4.52 -4.76
N ASN A 326 12.32 -5.47 -5.66
CA ASN A 326 13.61 -5.67 -6.33
C ASN A 326 14.79 -5.96 -5.37
N ARG A 327 14.49 -6.47 -4.17
CA ARG A 327 15.48 -6.90 -3.17
C ARG A 327 15.20 -8.33 -2.76
N ILE A 328 16.26 -9.08 -2.46
CA ILE A 328 16.10 -10.42 -1.89
C ILE A 328 15.94 -10.28 -0.39
N ALA A 329 14.86 -10.83 0.13
CA ALA A 329 14.55 -10.88 1.56
C ALA A 329 14.63 -12.31 2.07
N LEU A 330 15.07 -12.49 3.31
CA LEU A 330 14.82 -13.72 4.05
C LEU A 330 13.42 -13.60 4.68
N GLN A 331 12.49 -14.46 4.26
CA GLN A 331 11.13 -14.50 4.77
C GLN A 331 11.03 -15.46 5.96
N LEU A 332 10.38 -15.03 7.04
CA LEU A 332 10.11 -15.79 8.26
C LEU A 332 8.62 -15.67 8.61
N THR A 333 8.00 -16.75 9.09
CA THR A 333 6.60 -16.73 9.55
C THR A 333 6.51 -17.18 11.00
N LEU A 334 6.06 -16.28 11.87
CA LEU A 334 5.95 -16.46 13.31
C LEU A 334 4.48 -16.43 13.73
N ARG A 335 4.14 -17.09 14.83
CA ARG A 335 2.82 -17.00 15.46
C ARG A 335 2.93 -16.34 16.81
N ASN A 336 2.29 -15.18 16.98
CA ASN A 336 2.21 -14.58 18.31
C ASN A 336 1.24 -15.42 19.17
N PRO A 337 1.69 -15.98 20.31
CA PRO A 337 0.81 -16.75 21.20
C PRO A 337 -0.22 -15.87 21.94
N THR A 338 -0.06 -14.55 21.90
CA THR A 338 -0.96 -13.61 22.56
C THR A 338 -2.28 -13.52 21.79
N LEU A 339 -3.40 -13.74 22.48
CA LEU A 339 -4.74 -13.62 21.92
C LEU A 339 -5.26 -12.19 22.03
N PHE A 340 -5.64 -11.60 20.89
CA PHE A 340 -6.25 -10.28 20.81
C PHE A 340 -7.77 -10.36 20.77
N GLU A 341 -8.44 -9.33 21.28
CA GLU A 341 -9.87 -9.18 21.10
C GLU A 341 -10.15 -8.36 19.84
N SER A 342 -10.72 -9.00 18.83
CA SER A 342 -10.98 -8.39 17.52
C SER A 342 -11.98 -7.23 17.59
N ALA A 343 -12.91 -7.26 18.56
CA ALA A 343 -13.96 -6.25 18.71
C ALA A 343 -13.50 -4.93 19.38
N THR A 344 -12.37 -4.95 20.10
CA THR A 344 -11.95 -3.83 20.96
C THR A 344 -10.57 -3.28 20.62
N THR A 345 -9.85 -3.89 19.68
CA THR A 345 -8.52 -3.45 19.25
C THR A 345 -8.52 -3.05 17.78
N SER A 346 -7.88 -1.93 17.45
CA SER A 346 -7.65 -1.55 16.05
C SER A 346 -6.50 -2.36 15.46
N ILE A 347 -6.43 -2.44 14.12
CA ILE A 347 -5.30 -3.05 13.39
C ILE A 347 -3.97 -2.43 13.81
N TYR A 348 -3.92 -1.11 14.00
CA TYR A 348 -2.74 -0.38 14.44
C TYR A 348 -2.31 -0.80 15.85
N LYS A 349 -3.27 -0.98 16.76
CA LYS A 349 -2.97 -1.36 18.15
C LYS A 349 -2.44 -2.77 18.23
N ARG A 350 -2.93 -3.66 17.37
CA ARG A 350 -2.40 -5.02 17.24
C ARG A 350 -1.02 -5.02 16.62
N ALA A 351 -0.82 -4.36 15.48
CA ALA A 351 0.49 -4.24 14.84
C ALA A 351 1.56 -3.66 15.79
N ALA A 352 1.22 -2.60 16.53
CA ALA A 352 2.13 -2.01 17.52
C ALA A 352 2.48 -3.00 18.63
N LYS A 353 1.50 -3.73 19.19
CA LYS A 353 1.74 -4.74 20.22
C LYS A 353 2.50 -5.96 19.70
N ASP A 354 2.18 -6.43 18.50
CA ASP A 354 2.90 -7.51 17.83
C ASP A 354 4.35 -7.13 17.57
N PHE A 355 4.61 -5.86 17.25
CA PHE A 355 5.97 -5.37 17.14
C PHE A 355 6.64 -5.23 18.51
N ASP A 356 6.16 -4.35 19.39
CA ASP A 356 6.86 -3.98 20.63
C ASP A 356 6.99 -5.11 21.64
N LEU A 357 5.94 -5.93 21.79
CA LEU A 357 5.88 -6.93 22.85
C LEU A 357 6.28 -8.33 22.38
N PHE A 358 6.22 -8.58 21.07
CA PHE A 358 6.50 -9.89 20.51
C PHE A 358 7.72 -9.89 19.59
N LEU A 359 7.68 -9.20 18.45
CA LEU A 359 8.74 -9.29 17.44
C LEU A 359 10.03 -8.56 17.85
N GLY A 360 9.92 -7.32 18.29
CA GLY A 360 11.04 -6.42 18.65
C GLY A 360 12.07 -7.06 19.58
N PRO A 361 11.65 -7.67 20.71
CA PRO A 361 12.56 -8.36 21.63
C PRO A 361 13.35 -9.52 20.99
N GLN A 362 12.87 -10.10 19.89
CA GLN A 362 13.47 -11.26 19.23
C GLN A 362 14.31 -10.88 18.00
N LEU A 363 14.22 -9.64 17.49
CA LEU A 363 14.84 -9.22 16.23
C LEU A 363 16.36 -9.37 16.22
N ARG A 364 17.04 -9.12 17.34
CA ARG A 364 18.49 -9.32 17.45
C ARG A 364 18.88 -10.78 17.23
N ASP A 365 18.21 -11.69 17.94
CA ASP A 365 18.49 -13.11 17.83
C ASP A 365 18.12 -13.67 16.45
N LEU A 366 17.05 -13.15 15.82
CA LEU A 366 16.68 -13.50 14.45
C LEU A 366 17.71 -13.00 13.43
N LEU A 367 18.25 -11.79 13.64
CA LEU A 367 19.31 -11.23 12.80
C LEU A 367 20.58 -12.08 12.88
N ASP A 368 20.98 -12.54 14.06
CA ASP A 368 22.16 -13.40 14.25
C ASP A 368 22.06 -14.74 13.50
N GLN A 369 20.83 -15.24 13.29
CA GLN A 369 20.59 -16.45 12.49
C GLN A 369 20.53 -16.18 10.99
N THR A 370 20.35 -14.93 10.57
CA THR A 370 20.27 -14.56 9.16
C THR A 370 21.62 -14.87 8.46
N PRO A 371 21.62 -15.45 7.25
CA PRO A 371 22.87 -15.64 6.50
C PRO A 371 23.54 -14.30 6.17
N ASP A 372 24.85 -14.24 6.38
CA ASP A 372 25.65 -13.08 6.01
C ASP A 372 26.03 -13.21 4.53
N ASP A 373 25.11 -12.79 3.66
CA ASP A 373 25.29 -12.74 2.21
C ASP A 373 24.87 -11.35 1.70
N ALA A 374 25.73 -10.73 0.88
CA ALA A 374 25.49 -9.40 0.34
C ALA A 374 24.25 -9.31 -0.58
N LEU A 375 23.78 -10.45 -1.11
CA LEU A 375 22.57 -10.52 -1.90
C LEU A 375 21.30 -10.33 -1.06
N ILE A 376 21.36 -10.72 0.22
CA ILE A 376 20.24 -10.57 1.16
C ILE A 376 20.24 -9.13 1.66
N GLN A 377 19.15 -8.43 1.43
CA GLN A 377 19.06 -6.99 1.70
C GLN A 377 18.04 -6.67 2.80
N SER A 378 17.09 -7.57 3.04
CA SER A 378 16.04 -7.36 4.03
C SER A 378 15.66 -8.65 4.75
N LEU A 379 15.06 -8.48 5.93
CA LEU A 379 14.33 -9.50 6.63
C LEU A 379 12.84 -9.19 6.48
N ASP A 380 12.07 -10.17 6.05
CA ASP A 380 10.62 -10.11 5.94
C ASP A 380 10.02 -11.04 7.00
N VAL A 381 9.32 -10.49 7.98
CA VAL A 381 8.75 -11.24 9.10
C VAL A 381 7.25 -11.12 9.11
N SER A 382 6.55 -12.20 8.76
CA SER A 382 5.10 -12.32 8.89
C SER A 382 4.74 -12.81 10.29
N VAL A 383 4.04 -11.99 11.08
CA VAL A 383 3.51 -12.34 12.40
C VAL A 383 2.02 -12.67 12.27
N LEU A 384 1.66 -13.88 12.69
CA LEU A 384 0.26 -14.33 12.74
C LEU A 384 -0.33 -13.99 14.10
N THR A 385 -1.15 -12.94 14.10
CA THR A 385 -1.86 -12.39 15.26
C THR A 385 -3.14 -13.18 15.47
N GLN A 386 -3.32 -13.79 16.64
CA GLN A 386 -4.49 -14.63 16.92
C GLN A 386 -5.59 -13.86 17.64
N PHE A 387 -6.85 -14.20 17.36
CA PHE A 387 -7.99 -13.61 18.05
C PHE A 387 -8.65 -14.57 19.05
N LYS A 388 -9.15 -14.03 20.16
CA LYS A 388 -10.06 -14.75 21.05
C LYS A 388 -11.34 -15.09 20.27
N SER A 389 -11.63 -16.37 20.12
CA SER A 389 -12.82 -16.84 19.40
C SER A 389 -13.95 -17.15 20.38
N SER A 390 -15.13 -16.56 20.17
CA SER A 390 -16.37 -16.95 20.86
C SER A 390 -17.08 -18.14 20.20
N ALA A 391 -16.63 -18.57 19.00
CA ALA A 391 -17.31 -19.53 18.14
C ALA A 391 -16.45 -20.76 17.77
N GLY A 392 -15.36 -21.02 18.49
CA GLY A 392 -14.58 -22.26 18.39
C GLY A 392 -13.67 -22.42 17.16
N ARG A 393 -13.68 -21.46 16.21
CA ARG A 393 -12.70 -21.44 15.09
C ARG A 393 -11.61 -20.40 15.36
N PRO A 394 -10.32 -20.79 15.32
CA PRO A 394 -9.22 -19.84 15.44
C PRO A 394 -9.19 -18.94 14.21
N SER A 395 -9.32 -17.64 14.39
CA SER A 395 -9.05 -16.65 13.35
C SER A 395 -7.71 -15.98 13.64
N SER A 396 -6.96 -15.68 12.58
CA SER A 396 -5.72 -14.92 12.67
C SER A 396 -5.64 -13.86 11.58
N GLU A 397 -4.91 -12.80 11.88
CA GLU A 397 -4.50 -11.72 10.98
C GLU A 397 -2.99 -11.85 10.74
N ALA A 398 -2.53 -11.57 9.53
CA ALA A 398 -1.11 -11.57 9.22
C ALA A 398 -0.60 -10.13 9.16
N ILE A 399 0.46 -9.84 9.93
CA ILE A 399 1.14 -8.55 9.96
C ILE A 399 2.58 -8.77 9.52
N GLU A 400 2.97 -8.21 8.39
CA GLU A 400 4.30 -8.35 7.83
C GLU A 400 5.15 -7.13 8.19
N PHE A 401 6.36 -7.40 8.67
CA PHE A 401 7.37 -6.41 9.00
C PHE A 401 8.60 -6.65 8.16
N ILE A 402 8.87 -5.74 7.24
CA ILE A 402 9.96 -5.86 6.27
C ILE A 402 10.99 -4.79 6.59
N PHE A 403 12.16 -5.22 7.06
CA PHE A 403 13.23 -4.31 7.48
C PHE A 403 14.49 -4.50 6.65
N PRO A 404 15.12 -3.41 6.16
CA PRO A 404 16.47 -3.49 5.61
C PRO A 404 17.45 -4.06 6.66
N LEU A 405 18.34 -4.97 6.26
CA LEU A 405 19.32 -5.56 7.20
C LEU A 405 20.21 -4.50 7.84
N LYS A 406 20.49 -3.40 7.13
CA LYS A 406 21.24 -2.27 7.70
C LYS A 406 20.52 -1.67 8.92
N ALA A 407 19.23 -1.35 8.78
CA ALA A 407 18.43 -0.79 9.87
C ALA A 407 18.28 -1.80 11.02
N LEU A 408 18.16 -3.09 10.73
CA LEU A 408 18.15 -4.13 11.76
C LEU A 408 19.46 -4.21 12.55
N ARG A 409 20.61 -4.02 11.90
CA ARG A 409 21.91 -3.97 12.58
C ARG A 409 22.03 -2.73 13.46
N GLU A 410 21.64 -1.56 12.96
CA GLU A 410 21.57 -0.32 13.75
C GLU A 410 20.65 -0.51 14.97
N PHE A 411 19.51 -1.18 14.78
CA PHE A 411 18.57 -1.50 15.87
C PHE A 411 19.17 -2.47 16.88
N ALA A 412 19.78 -3.57 16.42
CA ALA A 412 20.41 -4.58 17.28
C ALA A 412 21.58 -4.00 18.11
N ASN A 413 22.25 -2.97 17.58
CA ASN A 413 23.31 -2.21 18.25
C ASN A 413 22.77 -1.08 19.15
N ALA A 414 21.44 -0.95 19.28
CA ALA A 414 20.77 0.12 20.02
C ALA A 414 21.09 1.55 19.52
N GLU A 415 21.42 1.70 18.24
CA GLU A 415 21.67 3.00 17.59
C GLU A 415 20.37 3.70 17.19
N ILE A 416 19.32 2.92 16.93
CA ILE A 416 17.98 3.41 16.59
C ILE A 416 16.92 2.80 17.50
N THR A 417 15.86 3.58 17.74
CA THR A 417 14.68 3.16 18.51
C THR A 417 13.74 2.26 17.70
N ASN A 418 12.80 1.61 18.38
CA ASN A 418 11.68 0.86 17.78
C ASN A 418 10.97 1.67 16.68
N GLN A 419 10.61 2.93 16.97
CA GLN A 419 9.92 3.79 16.00
C GLN A 419 10.81 4.12 14.79
N GLN A 420 12.10 4.36 14.99
CA GLN A 420 13.03 4.64 13.89
C GLN A 420 13.24 3.39 13.01
N LEU A 421 13.25 2.19 13.58
CA LEU A 421 13.28 0.95 12.80
C LEU A 421 11.99 0.79 11.97
N ILE A 422 10.82 1.02 12.57
CA ILE A 422 9.53 1.00 11.86
C ILE A 422 9.51 2.00 10.70
N ASN A 423 10.00 3.22 10.91
CA ASN A 423 10.05 4.25 9.88
C ASN A 423 10.99 3.90 8.70
N GLN A 424 12.02 3.08 8.95
CA GLN A 424 12.95 2.60 7.94
C GLN A 424 12.48 1.30 7.25
N GLY A 425 11.43 0.67 7.77
CA GLY A 425 10.84 -0.56 7.26
C GLY A 425 9.53 -0.35 6.50
N VAL A 426 8.88 -1.47 6.20
CA VAL A 426 7.52 -1.53 5.67
C VAL A 426 6.69 -2.41 6.60
N VAL A 427 5.50 -1.94 6.96
CA VAL A 427 4.53 -2.73 7.73
C VAL A 427 3.31 -2.96 6.86
N LEU A 428 2.94 -4.23 6.65
CA LEU A 428 1.75 -4.62 5.91
C LEU A 428 0.79 -5.36 6.84
N VAL A 429 -0.51 -5.09 6.74
CA VAL A 429 -1.56 -5.86 7.41
C VAL A 429 -2.41 -6.51 6.33
N ASN A 430 -2.39 -7.83 6.26
CA ASN A 430 -3.02 -8.61 5.19
C ASN A 430 -2.65 -8.08 3.78
N GLY A 431 -1.37 -7.74 3.57
CA GLY A 431 -0.85 -7.21 2.31
C GLY A 431 -1.04 -5.71 2.08
N VAL A 432 -1.78 -5.00 2.94
CA VAL A 432 -1.98 -3.54 2.82
C VAL A 432 -0.96 -2.79 3.66
N ARG A 433 -0.19 -1.87 3.03
CA ARG A 433 0.78 -1.03 3.75
C ARG A 433 0.07 -0.07 4.71
N ILE A 434 0.55 -0.04 5.94
CA ILE A 434 0.12 0.90 6.97
C ILE A 434 1.28 1.76 7.45
N ASP A 435 0.98 2.98 7.90
CA ASP A 435 1.90 3.76 8.70
C ASP A 435 1.67 3.43 10.17
N LEU A 436 2.70 2.94 10.84
CA LEU A 436 2.63 2.53 12.24
C LEU A 436 3.42 3.51 13.12
N THR A 437 2.72 4.26 13.96
CA THR A 437 3.33 5.11 14.99
C THR A 437 3.08 4.49 16.35
N LEU A 438 4.07 3.81 16.93
CA LEU A 438 3.97 3.01 18.15
C LEU A 438 3.44 3.83 19.33
N GLN A 439 3.90 5.08 19.49
CA GLN A 439 3.50 5.98 20.57
C GLN A 439 2.03 6.44 20.49
N LEU A 440 1.41 6.42 19.31
CA LEU A 440 0.01 6.84 19.14
C LEU A 440 -0.98 5.70 19.44
N VAL A 441 -0.50 4.50 19.75
CA VAL A 441 -1.34 3.30 19.90
C VAL A 441 -1.32 2.67 21.29
N GLU A 442 -0.55 3.24 22.22
CA GLU A 442 -0.58 2.86 23.65
C GLU A 442 -1.98 3.00 24.27
#